data_AF-A0A519UVR9-F1
#
_entry.id   AF-A0A519UVR9-F1
#
_cell.length_a   1.000
_cell.length_b   1.000
_cell.length_c   1.000
_cell.angle_alpha   90.00
_cell.angle_beta   90.00
_cell.angle_gamma   90.00
#
_symmetry.space_group_name_H-M   'P 1'
#
loop_
_entity.id
_entity.type
_entity.pdbx_description
1 polymer ?
#
loop_
_entity_poly.entity_id
_entity_poly.type
_entity_poly.pdbx_seq_one_letter_code
_entity_poly.pdbx_strand_id
1 'polypeptide(L)'
;NLRDWWTPQDAAEFTKRAAVVGRQYDAFSPLDSVHVNGKLTMGENLADFAGLTIVHGALEKQLQQRYGNGPRPQYDVFSPEQRFFLSWAQLRRTNIRPEALRQQIQTDPHSPGQYRTIGPIMNMPQFQEAFGCKEGDKMTRTAADRAVIW
;
A
#
# COMPACT_ATOMS: atom_id res chain seq x y z
N ASN A 1 19.03 -24.35 -4.14
CA ASN A 1 18.86 -23.59 -2.88
C ASN A 1 17.41 -23.30 -2.50
N LEU A 2 16.38 -23.70 -3.27
CA LEU A 2 14.99 -23.60 -2.81
C LEU A 2 14.73 -24.68 -1.75
N ARG A 3 14.57 -24.26 -0.49
CA ARG A 3 14.26 -25.12 0.66
C ARG A 3 13.27 -24.37 1.54
N ASP A 4 12.26 -25.08 2.04
CA ASP A 4 11.38 -24.50 3.05
C ASP A 4 12.15 -24.28 4.36
N TRP A 5 12.02 -23.06 4.88
CA TRP A 5 12.66 -22.60 6.11
C TRP A 5 11.64 -22.04 7.11
N TRP A 6 10.35 -22.07 6.76
CA TRP A 6 9.26 -21.63 7.63
C TRP A 6 8.74 -22.82 8.44
N THR A 7 8.21 -22.54 9.63
CA THR A 7 7.34 -23.52 10.27
C THR A 7 6.00 -23.58 9.53
N PRO A 8 5.29 -24.72 9.53
CA PRO A 8 3.96 -24.82 8.94
C PRO A 8 2.98 -23.76 9.49
N GLN A 9 3.12 -23.41 10.76
CA GLN A 9 2.29 -22.41 11.44
C GLN A 9 2.56 -21.01 10.90
N ASP A 10 3.83 -20.62 10.76
CA ASP A 10 4.20 -19.31 10.23
C ASP A 10 3.76 -19.17 8.76
N ALA A 11 3.92 -20.23 7.96
CA ALA A 11 3.49 -20.24 6.56
C ALA A 11 1.96 -20.08 6.43
N ALA A 12 1.19 -20.74 7.31
CA ALA A 12 -0.26 -20.61 7.35
C ALA A 12 -0.70 -19.19 7.74
N GLU A 13 -0.06 -18.59 8.75
CA GLU A 13 -0.39 -17.24 9.20
C GLU A 13 0.00 -16.18 8.16
N PHE A 14 1.16 -16.33 7.50
CA PHE A 14 1.54 -15.48 6.37
C PHE A 14 0.51 -15.56 5.25
N THR A 15 0.11 -16.77 4.85
CA THR A 15 -0.89 -17.00 3.80
C THR A 15 -2.23 -16.33 4.15
N LYS A 16 -2.68 -16.48 5.41
CA LYS A 16 -3.91 -15.86 5.90
C LYS A 16 -3.86 -14.33 5.81
N ARG A 17 -2.76 -13.71 6.23
CA ARG A 17 -2.59 -12.25 6.20
C ARG A 17 -2.44 -11.73 4.77
N ALA A 18 -1.67 -12.41 3.93
CA ALA A 18 -1.52 -12.08 2.51
C ALA A 18 -2.86 -12.18 1.76
N ALA A 19 -3.73 -13.12 2.13
CA ALA A 19 -5.06 -13.24 1.51
C ALA A 19 -5.95 -12.00 1.73
N VAL A 20 -5.73 -11.21 2.79
CA VAL A 20 -6.41 -9.92 2.98
C VAL A 20 -6.03 -8.93 1.86
N VAL A 21 -4.74 -8.87 1.53
CA VAL A 21 -4.23 -8.05 0.43
C VAL A 21 -4.79 -8.56 -0.90
N GLY A 22 -4.77 -9.86 -1.16
CA GLY A 22 -5.37 -10.44 -2.37
C GLY A 22 -6.82 -10.01 -2.57
N ARG A 23 -7.67 -10.19 -1.54
CA ARG A 23 -9.08 -9.78 -1.59
C ARG A 23 -9.28 -8.28 -1.76
N GLN A 24 -8.41 -7.46 -1.16
CA GLN A 24 -8.46 -6.01 -1.36
C GLN A 24 -8.22 -5.65 -2.83
N TYR A 25 -7.22 -6.27 -3.45
CA TYR A 25 -6.90 -5.98 -4.86
C TYR A 25 -7.92 -6.56 -5.83
N ASP A 26 -8.50 -7.73 -5.54
CA ASP A 26 -9.60 -8.31 -6.35
C ASP A 26 -10.83 -7.38 -6.41
N ALA A 27 -11.02 -6.51 -5.42
CA ALA A 27 -12.12 -5.54 -5.40
C ALA A 27 -11.86 -4.27 -6.24
N PHE A 28 -10.64 -4.08 -6.75
CA PHE A 28 -10.31 -2.91 -7.56
C PHE A 28 -10.67 -3.10 -9.03
N SER A 29 -11.48 -2.19 -9.58
CA SER A 29 -11.94 -2.23 -10.97
C SER A 29 -11.54 -0.94 -11.71
N PRO A 30 -10.40 -0.91 -12.45
CA PRO A 30 -9.97 0.28 -13.19
C PRO A 30 -10.77 0.53 -14.47
N LEU A 31 -11.48 -0.48 -14.96
CA LEU A 31 -12.39 -0.42 -16.10
C LEU A 31 -13.68 -1.15 -15.72
N ASP A 32 -14.78 -0.82 -16.39
CA ASP A 32 -16.07 -1.49 -16.15
C ASP A 32 -15.95 -3.01 -16.32
N SER A 33 -16.39 -3.74 -15.28
CA SER A 33 -16.36 -5.21 -15.22
C SER A 33 -14.98 -5.86 -15.33
N VAL A 34 -13.89 -5.10 -15.25
CA VAL A 34 -12.51 -5.63 -15.27
C VAL A 34 -11.89 -5.37 -13.91
N HIS A 35 -11.59 -6.43 -13.17
CA HIS A 35 -10.98 -6.36 -11.85
C HIS A 35 -9.50 -6.68 -11.91
N VAL A 36 -8.71 -6.09 -11.02
CA VAL A 36 -7.33 -6.50 -10.80
C VAL A 36 -7.32 -7.95 -10.30
N ASN A 37 -6.39 -8.77 -10.79
CA ASN A 37 -6.19 -10.12 -10.30
C ASN A 37 -5.23 -10.08 -9.10
N GLY A 38 -5.77 -10.11 -7.89
CA GLY A 38 -5.01 -10.04 -6.63
C GLY A 38 -4.09 -11.24 -6.43
N LYS A 39 -4.40 -12.40 -7.02
CA LYS A 39 -3.52 -13.58 -6.99
C LYS A 39 -2.32 -13.41 -7.91
N LEU A 40 -2.53 -12.93 -9.14
CA LEU A 40 -1.45 -12.62 -10.09
C LEU A 40 -0.51 -11.54 -9.54
N THR A 41 -1.08 -10.51 -8.92
CA THR A 41 -0.34 -9.32 -8.48
C THR A 41 0.20 -9.42 -7.04
N MET A 42 -0.04 -10.54 -6.36
CA MET A 42 0.23 -10.72 -4.93
C MET A 42 1.67 -10.35 -4.53
N GLY A 43 2.67 -10.85 -5.27
CA GLY A 43 4.08 -10.62 -4.94
C GLY A 43 4.42 -9.13 -4.91
N GLU A 44 4.02 -8.40 -5.95
CA GLU A 44 4.28 -6.97 -6.09
C GLU A 44 3.45 -6.12 -5.13
N ASN A 45 2.19 -6.51 -4.88
CA ASN A 45 1.34 -5.82 -3.90
C ASN A 45 1.91 -5.93 -2.48
N LEU A 46 2.42 -7.11 -2.11
CA LEU A 46 3.10 -7.32 -0.83
C LEU A 46 4.42 -6.55 -0.76
N ALA A 47 5.18 -6.49 -1.85
CA ALA A 47 6.43 -5.74 -1.93
C ALA A 47 6.20 -4.22 -1.77
N ASP A 48 5.22 -3.65 -2.47
CA ASP A 48 4.84 -2.24 -2.32
C ASP A 48 4.40 -1.94 -0.88
N PHE A 49 3.56 -2.80 -0.29
CA PHE A 49 3.08 -2.60 1.07
C PHE A 49 4.19 -2.72 2.12
N ALA A 50 5.07 -3.72 1.98
CA ALA A 50 6.23 -3.90 2.84
C ALA A 50 7.17 -2.70 2.76
N GLY A 51 7.55 -2.32 1.54
CA GLY A 51 8.47 -1.21 1.29
C GLY A 51 7.93 0.11 1.85
N LEU A 52 6.66 0.42 1.60
CA LEU A 52 6.04 1.64 2.12
C LEU A 52 6.03 1.65 3.66
N THR A 53 5.68 0.54 4.29
CA THR A 53 5.63 0.41 5.76
C THR A 53 7.03 0.59 6.38
N ILE A 54 8.05 -0.06 5.80
CA ILE A 54 9.43 0.01 6.29
C ILE A 54 9.98 1.44 6.14
N VAL A 55 9.81 2.06 4.97
CA VAL A 55 10.35 3.41 4.74
C VAL A 55 9.60 4.45 5.57
N HIS A 56 8.30 4.29 5.82
CA HIS A 56 7.58 5.13 6.77
C HIS A 56 8.16 5.01 8.19
N GLY A 57 8.41 3.78 8.66
CA GLY A 57 9.06 3.56 9.95
C GLY A 57 10.47 4.17 10.03
N ALA A 58 11.24 4.15 8.94
CA ALA A 58 12.54 4.79 8.85
C ALA A 58 12.43 6.33 8.91
N LEU A 59 11.45 6.91 8.21
CA LEU A 59 11.16 8.35 8.26
C LEU A 59 10.84 8.79 9.70
N GLU A 60 9.92 8.11 10.39
CA GLU A 60 9.56 8.47 11.77
C GLU A 60 10.75 8.41 12.71
N LYS A 61 11.60 7.39 12.59
CA LYS A 61 12.86 7.30 13.36
C LYS A 61 13.76 8.50 13.08
N GLN A 62 13.92 8.89 11.82
CA GLN A 62 14.76 10.02 11.44
C GLN A 62 14.17 11.35 11.93
N LEU A 63 12.85 11.54 11.85
CA LEU A 63 12.17 12.73 12.38
C LEU A 63 12.33 12.82 13.89
N GLN A 64 12.16 11.70 14.61
CA GLN A 64 12.36 11.66 16.06
C GLN A 64 13.81 11.98 16.43
N GLN A 65 14.81 11.44 15.72
CA GLN A 65 16.22 11.72 15.99
C GLN A 65 16.57 13.19 15.74
N ARG A 66 16.01 13.79 14.70
CA ARG A 66 16.36 15.15 14.27
C ARG A 66 15.61 16.24 15.06
N TYR A 67 14.35 15.99 15.41
CA TYR A 67 13.47 17.02 15.98
C TYR A 67 12.95 16.66 17.37
N GLY A 68 13.02 15.40 17.79
CA GLY A 68 12.41 14.95 19.05
C GLY A 68 10.92 15.30 19.10
N ASN A 69 10.51 15.92 20.21
CA ASN A 69 9.16 16.48 20.39
C ASN A 69 9.04 17.95 19.92
N GLY A 70 10.11 18.50 19.34
CA GLY A 70 10.13 19.86 18.80
C GLY A 70 9.35 19.97 17.49
N PRO A 71 9.12 21.20 17.01
CA PRO A 71 8.38 21.42 15.77
C PRO A 71 9.10 20.81 14.57
N ARG A 72 8.37 20.02 13.79
CA ARG A 72 8.83 19.49 12.50
C ARG A 72 8.56 20.54 11.40
N PRO A 73 9.48 20.75 10.44
CA PRO A 73 9.31 21.78 9.42
C PRO A 73 8.17 21.41 8.46
N GLN A 74 7.30 22.38 8.18
CA GLN A 74 6.30 22.28 7.13
C GLN A 74 6.82 22.90 5.84
N TYR A 75 6.39 22.34 4.71
CA TYR A 75 6.72 22.86 3.38
C TYR A 75 5.46 22.84 2.53
N ASP A 76 5.14 23.96 1.90
CA ASP A 76 3.91 24.15 1.12
C ASP A 76 2.67 23.68 1.89
N VAL A 77 2.56 24.10 3.16
CA VAL A 77 1.51 23.71 4.14
C VAL A 77 1.43 22.25 4.54
N PHE A 78 2.32 21.38 4.04
CA PHE A 78 2.33 19.96 4.39
C PHE A 78 3.36 19.63 5.46
N SER A 79 2.95 18.76 6.40
CA SER A 79 3.87 18.13 7.35
C SER A 79 4.78 17.10 6.66
N PRO A 80 5.92 16.70 7.25
CA PRO A 80 6.78 15.66 6.69
C PRO A 80 6.03 14.34 6.42
N GLU A 81 5.10 13.95 7.30
CA GLU A 81 4.29 12.75 7.19
C GLU A 81 3.34 12.83 5.99
N GLN A 82 2.66 13.98 5.80
CA GLN A 82 1.84 14.20 4.62
C GLN A 82 2.67 14.17 3.34
N ARG A 83 3.85 14.81 3.35
CA ARG A 83 4.76 14.84 2.19
C ARG A 83 5.28 13.47 1.81
N PHE A 84 5.47 12.57 2.78
CA PHE A 84 5.85 11.18 2.51
C PHE A 84 4.81 10.48 1.62
N PHE A 85 3.53 10.54 2.00
CA PHE A 85 2.46 9.93 1.22
C PHE A 85 2.24 10.64 -0.13
N LEU A 86 2.38 11.97 -0.18
CA LEU A 86 2.36 12.71 -1.44
C LEU A 86 3.50 12.29 -2.37
N SER A 87 4.71 12.08 -1.85
CA SER A 87 5.86 11.60 -2.63
C SER A 87 5.61 10.20 -3.19
N TRP A 88 5.08 9.28 -2.39
CA TRP A 88 4.67 7.94 -2.86
C TRP A 88 3.63 8.03 -3.99
N ALA A 89 2.61 8.88 -3.83
CA ALA A 89 1.57 9.07 -4.84
C ALA A 89 2.14 9.66 -6.15
N GLN A 90 3.09 10.59 -6.05
CA GLN A 90 3.72 11.21 -7.22
C GLN A 90 4.61 10.24 -8.02
N LEU A 91 5.27 9.29 -7.35
CA LEU A 91 6.16 8.29 -7.97
C LEU A 91 5.43 7.41 -8.98
N ARG A 92 4.15 7.11 -8.73
CA ARG A 92 3.36 6.14 -9.51
C ARG A 92 2.40 6.80 -10.49
N ARG A 93 2.51 8.13 -10.72
CA ARG A 93 1.69 8.83 -11.71
C ARG A 93 1.86 8.19 -13.09
N THR A 94 0.77 7.67 -13.62
CA THR A 94 0.73 7.02 -14.93
C THR A 94 -0.57 7.40 -15.63
N ASN A 95 -0.51 7.44 -16.96
CA ASN A 95 -1.68 7.55 -17.82
C ASN A 95 -1.58 6.44 -18.86
N ILE A 96 -2.64 5.64 -19.02
CA ILE A 96 -2.63 4.44 -19.84
C ILE A 96 -3.93 4.35 -20.62
N ARG A 97 -3.85 3.91 -21.88
CA ARG A 97 -5.05 3.70 -22.72
C ARG A 97 -5.86 2.51 -22.19
N PRO A 98 -7.21 2.53 -22.27
CA PRO A 98 -8.04 1.44 -21.79
C PRO A 98 -7.68 0.06 -22.37
N GLU A 99 -7.27 0.00 -23.64
CA GLU A 99 -6.87 -1.24 -24.33
C GLU A 99 -5.59 -1.81 -23.72
N ALA A 100 -4.59 -0.96 -23.50
CA ALA A 100 -3.33 -1.34 -22.87
C ALA A 100 -3.53 -1.73 -21.40
N LEU A 101 -4.41 -1.03 -20.67
CA LEU A 101 -4.76 -1.35 -19.29
C LEU A 101 -5.46 -2.72 -19.18
N ARG A 102 -6.35 -3.05 -20.13
CA ARG A 102 -7.01 -4.36 -20.20
C ARG A 102 -6.01 -5.48 -20.43
N GLN A 103 -5.00 -5.26 -21.27
CA GLN A 103 -3.90 -6.20 -21.48
C GLN A 103 -3.06 -6.33 -20.19
N GLN A 104 -2.64 -5.21 -19.60
CA GLN A 104 -1.83 -5.19 -18.39
C GLN A 104 -2.43 -6.04 -17.28
N ILE A 105 -3.74 -5.87 -17.01
CA ILE A 105 -4.45 -6.61 -15.94
C ILE A 105 -4.38 -8.13 -16.10
N GLN A 106 -4.22 -8.62 -17.34
CA GLN A 106 -4.17 -10.06 -17.63
C GLN A 106 -2.75 -10.64 -17.57
N THR A 107 -1.72 -9.83 -17.78
CA THR A 107 -0.36 -10.32 -18.06
C THR A 107 0.72 -9.77 -17.13
N ASP A 108 0.53 -8.59 -16.57
CA ASP A 108 1.52 -7.91 -15.74
C ASP A 108 1.36 -8.31 -14.26
N PRO A 109 2.41 -8.79 -13.57
CA PRO A 109 2.36 -9.05 -12.13
C PRO A 109 2.25 -7.76 -11.30
N HIS A 110 2.43 -6.58 -11.89
CA HIS A 110 2.19 -5.33 -11.20
C HIS A 110 0.73 -4.88 -11.32
N SER A 111 0.15 -4.47 -10.20
CA SER A 111 -1.12 -3.74 -10.23
C SER A 111 -1.00 -2.43 -11.04
N PRO A 112 -2.09 -1.94 -11.65
CA PRO A 112 -2.12 -0.61 -12.27
C PRO A 112 -1.62 0.48 -11.31
N GLY A 113 -0.94 1.50 -11.84
CA GLY A 113 -0.20 2.50 -11.04
C GLY A 113 -1.05 3.14 -9.93
N GLN A 114 -2.31 3.48 -10.21
CA GLN A 114 -3.23 4.03 -9.21
C GLN A 114 -3.45 3.08 -8.00
N TYR A 115 -3.48 1.76 -8.22
CA TYR A 115 -3.66 0.77 -7.15
C TYR A 115 -2.37 0.40 -6.44
N ARG A 116 -1.21 0.57 -7.10
CA ARG A 116 0.09 0.59 -6.40
C ARG A 116 0.23 1.78 -5.46
N THR A 117 -0.44 2.90 -5.77
CA THR A 117 -0.54 4.04 -4.85
C THR A 117 -1.53 3.77 -3.73
N ILE A 118 -2.81 3.55 -4.04
CA ILE A 118 -3.85 3.56 -3.01
C ILE A 118 -3.90 2.28 -2.18
N GLY A 119 -3.62 1.12 -2.80
CA GLY A 119 -3.70 -0.20 -2.15
C GLY A 119 -2.91 -0.28 -0.84
N PRO A 120 -1.59 -0.04 -0.84
CA PRO A 120 -0.79 -0.11 0.39
C PRO A 120 -1.16 1.01 1.38
N ILE A 121 -1.44 2.23 0.90
CA ILE A 121 -1.82 3.37 1.75
C ILE A 121 -3.10 3.10 2.54
N MET A 122 -4.11 2.47 1.94
CA MET A 122 -5.38 2.14 2.61
C MET A 122 -5.20 1.21 3.84
N ASN A 123 -4.08 0.48 3.92
CA ASN A 123 -3.76 -0.38 5.06
C ASN A 123 -2.97 0.36 6.17
N MET A 124 -2.58 1.62 5.95
CA MET A 124 -1.76 2.39 6.88
C MET A 124 -2.60 3.35 7.73
N PRO A 125 -2.82 3.09 9.04
CA PRO A 125 -3.42 4.06 9.96
C PRO A 125 -2.74 5.43 9.92
N GLN A 126 -1.43 5.46 9.69
CA GLN A 126 -0.60 6.66 9.68
C GLN A 126 -1.02 7.63 8.57
N PHE A 127 -1.52 7.14 7.43
CA PHE A 127 -2.08 8.00 6.40
C PHE A 127 -3.37 8.68 6.88
N GLN A 128 -4.24 7.92 7.57
CA GLN A 128 -5.49 8.46 8.08
C GLN A 128 -5.26 9.53 9.13
N GLU A 129 -4.28 9.32 10.01
CA GLU A 129 -3.83 10.31 10.97
C GLU A 129 -3.26 11.55 10.28
N ALA A 130 -2.32 11.38 9.35
CA ALA A 130 -1.65 12.48 8.66
C ALA A 130 -2.61 13.38 7.86
N PHE A 131 -3.70 12.83 7.31
CA PHE A 131 -4.68 13.57 6.51
C PHE A 131 -6.03 13.78 7.22
N GLY A 132 -6.16 13.36 8.48
CA GLY A 132 -7.41 13.48 9.23
C GLY A 132 -8.60 12.75 8.59
N CYS A 133 -8.37 11.60 7.96
CA CYS A 133 -9.43 10.80 7.34
C CYS A 133 -10.40 10.27 8.41
N LYS A 134 -11.69 10.28 8.09
CA LYS A 134 -12.76 9.76 8.95
C LYS A 134 -13.15 8.36 8.55
N GLU A 135 -13.76 7.63 9.47
CA GLU A 135 -14.35 6.33 9.16
C GLU A 135 -15.37 6.46 8.01
N GLY A 136 -15.25 5.57 7.02
CA GLY A 136 -16.09 5.58 5.83
C GLY A 136 -15.54 6.40 4.67
N ASP A 137 -14.49 7.22 4.87
CA ASP A 137 -13.80 7.86 3.76
C ASP A 137 -13.17 6.79 2.86
N LYS A 138 -13.13 7.05 1.54
CA LYS A 138 -12.71 6.07 0.53
C LYS A 138 -11.34 5.44 0.76
N MET A 139 -10.42 6.18 1.39
CA MET A 139 -9.05 5.74 1.66
C MET A 139 -8.89 5.06 3.04
N THR A 140 -9.98 4.89 3.78
CA THR A 140 -9.97 4.22 5.08
C THR A 140 -10.45 2.78 4.97
N ARG A 141 -9.90 1.95 5.86
CA ARG A 141 -10.34 0.57 6.11
C ARG A 141 -10.53 0.41 7.61
N THR A 142 -11.45 -0.42 8.07
CA THR A 142 -11.58 -0.73 9.50
C THR A 142 -10.35 -1.50 10.00
N ALA A 143 -10.13 -1.55 11.31
CA ALA A 143 -9.04 -2.36 11.87
C ALA A 143 -9.15 -3.85 11.48
N ALA A 144 -10.37 -4.38 11.33
CA ALA A 144 -10.62 -5.76 10.92
C ALA A 144 -10.30 -6.02 9.44
N ASP A 145 -10.43 -4.99 8.59
CA ASP A 145 -10.24 -5.12 7.13
C ASP A 145 -8.83 -4.78 6.66
N ARG A 146 -7.99 -4.15 7.49
CA ARG A 146 -6.61 -3.80 7.14
C ARG A 146 -5.73 -5.03 7.10
N ALA A 147 -4.89 -5.11 6.08
CA ALA A 147 -3.78 -6.05 6.08
C ALA A 147 -2.72 -5.59 7.08
N VAL A 148 -2.30 -6.50 7.98
CA VAL A 148 -1.15 -6.32 8.87
C VAL A 148 -0.30 -7.57 8.74
N ILE A 149 0.91 -7.43 8.18
CA ILE A 149 1.77 -8.57 7.80
C ILE A 149 3.09 -8.51 8.55
N TRP A 150 3.82 -7.41 8.36
CA TRP A 150 5.18 -7.17 8.86
C TRP A 150 5.18 -6.41 10.17
#